data_AF-A0A183I5I8-F1
#
_entry.id   AF-A0A183I5I8-F1
#
_cell.length_a   1.000
_cell.length_b   1.000
_cell.length_c   1.000
_cell.angle_alpha   90.00
_cell.angle_beta   90.00
_cell.angle_gamma   90.00
#
_symmetry.space_group_name_H-M   'P 1'
#
loop_
_entity.id
_entity.type
_entity.pdbx_description
1 polymer ?
#
loop_
_entity_poly.entity_id
_entity_poly.type
_entity_poly.pdbx_seq_one_letter_code
_entity_poly.pdbx_strand_id
1 'polypeptide(L)'
;MGVSLHTLELVDELKMSPYMIVMNKRRRFLYMYEEFKQCKNLIIRYDVGIVAPLVPRIDEKQFQLQQVEIIASHVLYKDDFLKYLSLAPNIKVLRILLPCHWTERVKRCTFGCFRNSDFACFMEYGWSSLSYYLPNASLVFT
;
A
#
# COMPACT_ATOMS: atom_id res chain seq x y z
N MET A 1 13.81 0.59 27.91
CA MET A 1 14.10 -0.28 26.74
C MET A 1 12.81 -0.45 25.96
N GLY A 2 12.71 0.12 24.76
CA GLY A 2 11.48 0.08 23.96
C GLY A 2 11.34 -1.26 23.23
N VAL A 3 10.14 -1.83 23.21
CA VAL A 3 9.83 -3.04 22.44
C VAL A 3 9.94 -2.70 20.95
N SER A 4 10.80 -3.39 20.20
CA SER A 4 10.85 -3.26 18.73
C SER A 4 9.59 -3.90 18.16
N LEU A 5 8.77 -3.10 17.49
CA LEU A 5 7.56 -3.57 16.82
C LEU A 5 7.97 -4.37 15.58
N HIS A 6 7.80 -5.69 15.61
CA HIS A 6 8.16 -6.52 14.46
C HIS A 6 7.16 -6.37 13.30
N THR A 7 5.87 -6.40 13.58
CA THR A 7 4.83 -6.33 12.56
C THR A 7 3.73 -5.38 12.99
N LEU A 8 3.30 -4.52 12.06
CA LEU A 8 2.11 -3.68 12.19
C LEU A 8 1.11 -4.11 11.10
N GLU A 9 -0.11 -4.49 11.51
CA GLU A 9 -1.18 -4.84 10.59
C GLU A 9 -2.29 -3.79 10.66
N LEU A 10 -2.62 -3.19 9.51
CA LEU A 10 -3.69 -2.23 9.33
C LEU A 10 -4.89 -2.95 8.70
N VAL A 11 -5.91 -3.24 9.51
CA VAL A 11 -7.14 -3.91 9.10
C VAL A 11 -8.31 -2.94 9.15
N ASP A 12 -9.19 -3.02 8.16
CA ASP A 12 -10.51 -2.39 8.19
C ASP A 12 -11.57 -3.48 8.06
N GLU A 13 -12.21 -3.81 9.18
CA GLU A 13 -13.26 -4.81 9.25
C GLU A 13 -14.57 -4.33 8.59
N LEU A 14 -14.69 -3.03 8.36
CA LEU A 14 -15.82 -2.40 7.66
C LEU A 14 -15.51 -2.24 6.17
N LYS A 15 -14.62 -3.06 5.61
CA LYS A 15 -14.23 -3.00 4.20
C LYS A 15 -15.43 -3.18 3.29
N MET A 16 -15.85 -2.09 2.66
CA MET A 16 -16.86 -2.13 1.61
C MET A 16 -16.22 -2.74 0.37
N SER A 17 -17.00 -3.51 -0.40
CA SER A 17 -16.47 -4.02 -1.66
C SER A 17 -16.01 -2.85 -2.56
N PRO A 18 -14.90 -2.98 -3.30
CA PRO A 18 -14.44 -1.92 -4.22
C PRO A 18 -15.51 -1.47 -5.21
N TYR A 19 -16.43 -2.37 -5.58
CA TYR A 19 -17.59 -2.03 -6.39
C TYR A 19 -18.48 -0.96 -5.73
N MET A 20 -18.75 -1.08 -4.43
CA MET A 20 -19.54 -0.09 -3.69
C MET A 20 -18.80 1.25 -3.50
N ILE A 21 -17.48 1.25 -3.44
CA ILE A 21 -16.68 2.48 -3.35
C ILE A 21 -16.82 3.29 -4.65
N VAL A 22 -16.61 2.62 -5.79
CA VAL A 22 -16.72 3.22 -7.13
C VAL A 22 -18.14 3.68 -7.41
N MET A 23 -19.14 2.82 -7.17
CA MET A 23 -20.55 3.14 -7.43
C MET A 23 -21.05 4.33 -6.61
N ASN A 24 -20.61 4.47 -5.35
CA ASN A 24 -21.06 5.55 -4.48
C ASN A 24 -20.21 6.83 -4.61
N LYS A 25 -19.21 6.86 -5.52
CA LYS A 25 -18.21 7.94 -5.64
C LYS A 25 -17.59 8.33 -4.29
N ARG A 26 -17.55 7.40 -3.34
CA ARG A 26 -17.03 7.64 -1.99
C ARG A 26 -15.52 7.53 -2.05
N ARG A 27 -14.83 8.55 -1.54
CA ARG A 27 -13.39 8.48 -1.31
C ARG A 27 -13.16 7.89 0.07
N ARG A 28 -12.31 6.87 0.17
CA ARG A 28 -11.75 6.42 1.44
C ARG A 28 -10.41 7.11 1.63
N PHE A 29 -10.24 7.73 2.79
CA PHE A 29 -9.03 8.43 3.17
C PHE A 29 -8.47 7.73 4.39
N LEU A 30 -7.17 7.47 4.40
CA LEU A 30 -6.46 7.14 5.61
C LEU A 30 -5.07 7.70 5.52
N TYR A 31 -4.73 8.31 6.63
CA TYR A 31 -3.49 8.99 6.88
C TYR A 31 -2.41 7.94 7.15
N MET A 32 -1.43 7.86 6.26
CA MET A 32 -0.21 7.11 6.50
C MET A 32 0.67 7.93 7.45
N TYR A 33 0.86 7.45 8.67
CA TYR A 33 1.67 8.12 9.70
C TYR A 33 3.14 7.68 9.64
N GLU A 34 4.08 8.55 10.01
CA GLU A 34 5.52 8.22 9.97
C GLU A 34 5.87 7.08 10.93
N GLU A 35 5.16 6.97 12.04
CA GLU A 35 5.33 5.93 13.05
C GLU A 35 5.19 4.51 12.48
N PHE A 36 4.45 4.33 11.38
CA PHE A 36 4.29 3.03 10.74
C PHE A 36 5.61 2.49 10.15
N LYS A 37 6.59 3.35 9.88
CA LYS A 37 7.92 2.96 9.38
C LYS A 37 8.86 2.44 10.48
N GLN A 38 8.45 2.49 11.74
CA GLN A 38 9.24 1.98 12.87
C GLN A 38 9.08 0.47 13.06
N CYS A 39 8.12 -0.16 12.39
CA CYS A 39 7.99 -1.62 12.39
C CYS A 39 8.91 -2.26 11.35
N LYS A 40 9.18 -3.58 11.45
CA LYS A 40 9.93 -4.32 10.41
C LYS A 40 9.04 -4.69 9.22
N ASN A 41 7.79 -5.09 9.48
CA ASN A 41 6.81 -5.50 8.49
C ASN A 41 5.51 -4.70 8.62
N LEU A 42 5.08 -4.04 7.56
CA LEU A 42 3.80 -3.34 7.49
C LEU A 42 2.83 -4.12 6.60
N ILE A 43 1.73 -4.62 7.17
CA ILE A 43 0.68 -5.33 6.45
C ILE A 43 -0.53 -4.41 6.33
N ILE A 44 -1.02 -4.25 5.11
CA ILE A 44 -2.11 -3.34 4.77
C ILE A 44 -3.25 -4.16 4.17
N ARG A 45 -4.30 -4.36 4.97
CA ARG A 45 -5.59 -4.94 4.56
C ARG A 45 -6.69 -3.91 4.37
N TYR A 46 -6.31 -2.65 4.47
CA TYR A 46 -7.14 -1.46 4.30
C TYR A 46 -6.82 -0.73 2.98
N ASP A 47 -7.76 0.00 2.36
CA ASP A 47 -7.55 0.70 1.08
C ASP A 47 -6.81 2.04 1.26
N VAL A 48 -5.54 2.13 0.85
CA VAL A 48 -4.69 3.32 1.04
C VAL A 48 -5.13 4.49 0.14
N GLY A 49 -5.42 5.62 0.79
CA GLY A 49 -5.77 6.90 0.17
C GLY A 49 -4.64 7.95 0.29
N ILE A 50 -4.96 9.11 0.88
CA ILE A 50 -4.06 10.27 1.01
C ILE A 50 -3.00 10.04 2.10
N VAL A 51 -1.73 10.10 1.72
CA VAL A 51 -0.61 10.15 2.68
C VAL A 51 -0.66 11.47 3.45
N ALA A 52 -0.56 11.41 4.79
CA ALA A 52 -0.55 12.61 5.61
C ALA A 52 0.67 13.49 5.28
N PRO A 53 0.54 14.83 5.30
CA PRO A 53 1.69 15.71 5.13
C PRO A 53 2.72 15.47 6.24
N LEU A 54 3.99 15.50 5.85
CA LEU A 54 5.13 15.26 6.74
C LEU A 54 5.13 16.30 7.86
N VAL A 55 4.97 15.84 9.10
CA VAL A 55 5.28 16.64 10.30
C VAL A 55 6.59 16.08 10.86
N PRO A 56 7.74 16.73 10.60
CA PRO A 56 9.02 16.23 11.10
C PRO A 56 9.00 16.24 12.62
N ARG A 57 9.07 15.05 13.24
CA ARG A 57 9.41 14.92 14.66
C ARG A 57 10.93 14.76 14.78
N ILE A 58 11.50 15.48 15.73
CA ILE A 58 12.94 15.67 15.97
C ILE A 58 13.66 14.36 16.38
N ASP A 59 12.94 13.30 16.70
CA ASP A 59 13.52 11.98 16.98
C ASP A 59 13.49 11.10 15.72
N GLU A 60 14.50 11.24 14.87
CA GLU A 60 14.83 10.38 13.73
C GLU A 60 15.22 8.94 14.16
N LYS A 61 14.45 8.32 15.06
CA LYS A 61 14.67 6.95 15.50
C LYS A 61 14.40 6.00 14.33
N GLN A 62 15.49 5.66 13.65
CA GLN A 62 15.74 4.54 12.74
C GLN A 62 14.47 3.87 12.22
N PHE A 63 14.05 4.22 11.00
CA PHE A 63 13.08 3.45 10.25
C PHE A 63 13.55 2.00 10.13
N GLN A 64 12.77 1.06 10.67
CA GLN A 64 13.09 -0.37 10.67
C GLN A 64 12.37 -1.13 9.55
N LEU A 65 11.51 -0.43 8.80
CA LEU A 65 10.65 -1.02 7.79
C LEU A 65 11.46 -1.67 6.67
N GLN A 66 11.27 -2.98 6.51
CA GLN A 66 11.93 -3.82 5.52
C GLN A 66 10.95 -4.42 4.53
N GLN A 67 9.71 -4.67 4.95
CA GLN A 67 8.71 -5.33 4.12
C GLN A 67 7.36 -4.63 4.25
N VAL A 68 6.72 -4.43 3.11
CA VAL A 68 5.35 -3.92 3.03
C VAL A 68 4.51 -4.95 2.28
N GLU A 69 3.37 -5.31 2.83
CA GLU A 69 2.41 -6.21 2.20
C GLU A 69 1.07 -5.51 2.02
N ILE A 70 0.52 -5.56 0.82
CA ILE A 70 -0.81 -5.04 0.49
C ILE A 70 -1.69 -6.23 0.19
N ILE A 71 -2.63 -6.54 1.08
CA ILE A 71 -3.47 -7.73 1.00
C ILE A 71 -4.89 -7.31 0.68
N ALA A 72 -5.37 -7.71 -0.52
CA ALA A 72 -6.72 -7.43 -0.99
C ALA A 72 -7.12 -5.94 -0.95
N SER A 73 -6.14 -5.03 -1.01
CA SER A 73 -6.30 -3.59 -0.77
C SER A 73 -5.94 -2.74 -1.97
N HIS A 74 -6.68 -1.65 -2.15
CA HIS A 74 -6.43 -0.67 -3.20
C HIS A 74 -5.50 0.41 -2.70
N VAL A 75 -4.62 0.91 -3.57
CA VAL A 75 -3.78 2.09 -3.31
C VAL A 75 -4.08 3.10 -4.41
N LEU A 76 -4.84 4.13 -4.05
CA LEU A 76 -5.38 5.10 -5.02
C LEU A 76 -4.29 6.09 -5.47
N TYR A 77 -3.43 6.54 -4.56
CA TYR A 77 -2.35 7.51 -4.81
C TYR A 77 -0.98 6.84 -4.69
N LYS A 78 -0.64 6.02 -5.68
CA LYS A 78 0.57 5.16 -5.63
C LYS A 78 1.87 5.94 -5.58
N ASP A 79 2.00 7.02 -6.36
CA ASP A 79 3.23 7.81 -6.34
C ASP A 79 3.43 8.50 -4.98
N ASP A 80 2.36 9.02 -4.37
CA ASP A 80 2.42 9.57 -3.02
C ASP A 80 2.76 8.51 -1.98
N PHE A 81 2.19 7.32 -2.12
CA PHE A 81 2.49 6.18 -1.25
C PHE A 81 3.94 5.70 -1.41
N LEU A 82 4.44 5.59 -2.64
CA LEU A 82 5.82 5.23 -2.94
C LEU A 82 6.80 6.29 -2.44
N LYS A 83 6.46 7.58 -2.59
CA LYS A 83 7.20 8.71 -2.02
C LYS A 83 7.20 8.70 -0.49
N TYR A 84 6.11 8.28 0.13
CA TYR A 84 6.07 8.05 1.57
C TYR A 84 7.02 6.92 1.96
N LEU A 85 6.98 5.80 1.25
CA LEU A 85 7.85 4.64 1.51
C LEU A 85 9.32 4.94 1.24
N SER A 86 9.66 5.81 0.28
CA SER A 86 11.05 6.14 -0.04
C SER A 86 11.81 6.80 1.12
N LEU A 87 11.09 7.30 2.13
CA LEU A 87 11.70 7.80 3.37
C LEU A 87 12.25 6.67 4.27
N ALA A 88 11.82 5.42 4.06
CA ALA A 88 12.35 4.24 4.76
C ALA A 88 13.36 3.50 3.84
N PRO A 89 14.68 3.73 4.00
CA PRO A 89 15.69 3.19 3.09
C PRO A 89 15.88 1.68 3.18
N ASN A 90 15.35 1.05 4.24
CA ASN A 90 15.56 -0.37 4.53
C ASN A 90 14.56 -1.29 3.82
N ILE A 91 13.61 -0.74 3.06
CA ILE A 91 12.59 -1.53 2.35
C ILE A 91 13.26 -2.39 1.27
N LYS A 92 13.02 -3.70 1.34
CA LYS A 92 13.53 -4.72 0.42
C LYS A 92 12.43 -5.35 -0.44
N VAL A 93 11.20 -5.36 0.06
CA VAL A 93 10.08 -6.06 -0.58
C VAL A 93 8.80 -5.26 -0.44
N LEU A 94 8.14 -5.02 -1.58
CA LEU A 94 6.73 -4.68 -1.65
C LEU A 94 5.97 -5.88 -2.20
N ARG A 95 5.14 -6.51 -1.36
CA ARG A 95 4.32 -7.67 -1.74
C ARG A 95 2.88 -7.23 -1.96
N ILE A 96 2.32 -7.61 -3.10
CA ILE A 96 0.91 -7.44 -3.41
C ILE A 96 0.26 -8.82 -3.36
N LEU A 97 -0.64 -9.03 -2.40
CA LEU A 97 -1.34 -10.29 -2.20
C LEU A 97 -2.79 -10.15 -2.67
N LEU A 98 -3.17 -10.94 -3.66
CA LEU A 98 -4.54 -10.99 -4.17
C LEU A 98 -5.21 -12.31 -3.73
N PRO A 99 -6.34 -12.27 -3.01
CA PRO A 99 -7.07 -13.48 -2.69
C PRO A 99 -7.46 -14.27 -3.95
N CYS A 100 -7.35 -15.60 -3.92
CA CYS A 100 -7.56 -16.46 -5.10
C CYS A 100 -8.93 -16.25 -5.78
N HIS A 101 -9.95 -15.92 -5.00
CA HIS A 101 -11.31 -15.65 -5.50
C HIS A 101 -11.42 -14.34 -6.31
N TRP A 102 -10.40 -13.47 -6.27
CA TRP A 102 -10.32 -12.24 -7.05
C TRP A 102 -9.41 -12.39 -8.28
N THR A 103 -8.54 -13.40 -8.32
CA THR A 103 -7.58 -13.63 -9.40
C THR A 103 -8.25 -13.69 -10.78
N GLU A 104 -9.32 -14.47 -10.91
CA GLU A 104 -10.08 -14.57 -12.16
C GLU A 104 -10.77 -13.26 -12.55
N ARG A 105 -11.22 -12.48 -11.56
CA ARG A 105 -11.83 -11.18 -11.78
C ARG A 105 -10.80 -10.14 -12.26
N VAL A 106 -9.61 -10.13 -11.67
CA VAL A 106 -8.52 -9.24 -12.08
C VAL A 106 -8.02 -9.59 -13.48
N LYS A 107 -7.85 -10.89 -13.82
CA LYS A 107 -7.46 -11.33 -15.16
C LYS A 107 -8.45 -10.93 -16.25
N ARG A 108 -9.75 -10.97 -15.96
CA ARG A 108 -10.82 -10.58 -16.89
C ARG A 108 -11.02 -9.07 -16.97
N CYS A 109 -10.36 -8.31 -16.10
CA CYS A 109 -10.41 -6.86 -16.10
C CYS A 109 -9.57 -6.35 -17.28
N THR A 110 -10.18 -6.26 -18.46
CA THR A 110 -9.60 -5.56 -19.60
C THR A 110 -9.67 -4.05 -19.36
N PHE A 111 -8.80 -3.31 -20.06
CA PHE A 111 -8.82 -1.86 -20.14
C PHE A 111 -10.25 -1.40 -20.52
N GLY A 112 -11.05 -0.97 -19.54
CA GLY A 112 -12.46 -0.62 -19.76
C GLY A 112 -13.47 -1.18 -18.75
N CYS A 113 -13.15 -2.21 -17.96
CA CYS A 113 -14.09 -2.69 -16.92
C CYS A 113 -14.31 -1.63 -15.82
N PHE A 114 -13.28 -0.83 -15.54
CA PHE A 114 -13.35 0.50 -14.95
C PHE A 114 -12.10 1.23 -15.48
N ARG A 115 -12.21 2.38 -16.16
CA ARG A 115 -11.05 3.23 -16.53
C ARG A 115 -10.45 3.93 -15.29
N ASN A 116 -10.36 3.22 -14.17
CA ASN A 116 -10.00 3.79 -12.89
C ASN A 116 -8.67 3.20 -12.41
N SER A 117 -7.77 4.09 -11.99
CA SER A 117 -6.42 3.82 -11.45
C SER A 117 -6.39 2.80 -10.31
N ASP A 118 -7.55 2.55 -9.72
CA ASP A 118 -7.75 1.73 -8.53
C ASP A 118 -7.52 0.24 -8.80
N PHE A 119 -7.86 -0.27 -9.99
CA PHE A 119 -7.67 -1.69 -10.31
C PHE A 119 -6.26 -2.03 -10.80
N ALA A 120 -5.51 -1.04 -11.27
CA ALA A 120 -4.11 -1.22 -11.62
C ALA A 120 -3.27 -1.67 -10.40
N CYS A 121 -3.74 -1.47 -9.17
CA CYS A 121 -3.05 -1.89 -7.93
C CYS A 121 -2.68 -3.37 -7.88
N PHE A 122 -3.39 -4.24 -8.58
CA PHE A 122 -3.12 -5.69 -8.56
C PHE A 122 -2.36 -6.17 -9.80
N MET A 123 -1.94 -5.26 -10.66
CA MET A 123 -1.22 -5.53 -11.89
C MET A 123 0.16 -4.88 -11.82
N GLU A 124 1.15 -5.51 -12.44
CA GLU A 124 2.53 -5.01 -12.45
C GLU A 124 2.64 -3.60 -13.04
N TYR A 125 1.94 -3.33 -14.14
CA TYR A 125 1.93 -2.02 -14.78
C TYR A 125 1.39 -0.90 -13.87
N GLY A 126 0.58 -1.23 -12.86
CA GLY A 126 0.09 -0.23 -11.92
C GLY A 126 1.14 0.23 -10.92
N TRP A 127 2.28 -0.46 -10.83
CA TRP A 127 3.40 -0.15 -9.93
C TRP A 127 4.67 0.21 -10.72
N SER A 128 4.53 0.67 -11.96
CA SER A 128 5.66 1.01 -12.83
C SER A 128 6.62 2.05 -12.23
N SER A 129 6.12 2.95 -11.38
CA SER A 129 6.93 3.97 -10.70
C SER A 129 7.77 3.41 -9.54
N LEU A 130 7.60 2.14 -9.15
CA LEU A 130 8.26 1.58 -7.97
C LEU A 130 9.78 1.67 -8.04
N SER A 131 10.38 1.33 -9.18
CA SER A 131 11.84 1.37 -9.35
C SER A 131 12.42 2.78 -9.23
N TYR A 132 11.63 3.81 -9.52
CA TYR A 132 12.02 5.20 -9.34
C TYR A 132 12.09 5.60 -7.86
N TYR A 133 11.12 5.18 -7.05
CA TYR A 133 11.05 5.55 -5.63
C TYR A 133 11.79 4.60 -4.68
N LEU A 134 11.82 3.31 -5.03
CA LEU A 134 12.37 2.22 -4.22
C LEU A 134 13.27 1.33 -5.09
N PRO A 135 14.43 1.84 -5.54
CA PRO A 135 15.28 1.15 -6.53
C PRO A 135 15.84 -0.19 -6.03
N ASN A 136 15.96 -0.36 -4.71
CA ASN A 136 16.48 -1.58 -4.09
C ASN A 136 15.39 -2.56 -3.64
N ALA A 137 14.12 -2.22 -3.84
CA ALA A 137 13.00 -3.06 -3.43
C ALA A 137 12.54 -3.95 -4.59
N SER A 138 12.22 -5.20 -4.25
CA SER A 138 11.56 -6.13 -5.16
C SER A 138 10.04 -5.99 -5.07
N LEU A 139 9.37 -6.02 -6.22
CA LEU A 139 7.92 -6.11 -6.31
C LEU A 139 7.52 -7.58 -6.48
N VAL A 140 6.68 -8.09 -5.58
CA VAL A 140 6.25 -9.50 -5.59
C VAL A 140 4.73 -9.57 -5.63
N PHE A 141 4.18 -10.29 -6.61
CA PHE A 141 2.75 -10.59 -6.68
C PHE A 141 2.51 -12.03 -6.20
N THR A 142 1.53 -12.25 -5.32
CA THR A 142 1.14 -13.59 -4.84
C THR A 142 -0.38 -13.72 -4.76
#